data_AF-A0A0E3LBB4-F1
#
_entry.id   AF-A0A0E3LBB4-F1
#
_cell.length_a   1.000
_cell.length_b   1.000
_cell.length_c   1.000
_cell.angle_alpha   90.00
_cell.angle_beta   90.00
_cell.angle_gamma   90.00
#
_symmetry.space_group_name_H-M   'P 1'
#
loop_
_entity.id
_entity.type
_entity.pdbx_description
1 polymer ?
#
loop_
_entity_poly.entity_id
_entity_poly.type
_entity_poly.pdbx_seq_one_letter_code
_entity_poly.pdbx_strand_id
1 'polypeptide(L)'
;MKVEHYTRGAEIKAEARIKYPIPIGISGKKVLIVDDITDTGDTLSLSVAYAQSLNPAEVRTAVLQHKTCSSFTPDFYAQKIVRWRWIIYPWARYEDLGGFAEKILGDRTLEITRIITEFKVRYEIMVGEKELLEILQGLAEMNEIERVETEKMVGWRVKGK
;
A
#
# COMPACT_ATOMS: atom_id res chain seq x y z
N MET A 1 -3.36 4.04 -16.74
CA MET A 1 -4.07 4.95 -15.81
C MET A 1 -3.39 4.88 -14.46
N LYS A 2 -3.48 5.94 -13.64
CA LYS A 2 -3.08 5.91 -12.22
C LYS A 2 -4.32 6.15 -11.36
N VAL A 3 -4.62 5.19 -10.49
CA VAL A 3 -5.64 5.33 -9.45
C VAL A 3 -4.94 5.63 -8.13
N GLU A 4 -5.52 6.55 -7.36
CA GLU A 4 -5.04 6.91 -6.01
C GLU A 4 -6.20 6.90 -5.03
N HIS A 5 -5.90 6.56 -3.79
CA HIS A 5 -6.84 6.60 -2.67
C HIS A 5 -6.53 7.81 -1.79
N TYR A 6 -7.51 8.69 -1.63
CA TYR A 6 -7.38 9.86 -0.76
C TYR A 6 -8.22 9.67 0.50
N THR A 7 -7.61 9.90 1.65
CA THR A 7 -8.33 10.07 2.91
C THR A 7 -8.80 11.53 3.01
N ARG A 8 -10.11 11.76 2.93
CA ARG A 8 -10.69 13.07 3.23
C ARG A 8 -10.86 13.18 4.75
N GLY A 9 -10.55 14.34 5.33
CA GLY A 9 -10.64 14.57 6.78
C GLY A 9 -12.05 14.34 7.36
N ALA A 10 -12.12 14.26 8.69
CA ALA A 10 -13.27 14.03 9.59
C ALA A 10 -14.14 12.77 9.33
N GLU A 11 -14.40 12.41 8.07
CA GLU A 11 -15.10 11.20 7.68
C GLU A 11 -14.12 10.27 6.94
N ILE A 12 -13.66 9.23 7.65
CA ILE A 12 -12.68 8.26 7.17
C ILE A 12 -13.32 7.38 6.07
N LYS A 13 -13.54 7.94 4.89
CA LYS A 13 -13.81 7.19 3.67
C LYS A 13 -12.72 7.53 2.67
N ALA A 14 -11.90 6.52 2.37
CA ALA A 14 -10.98 6.58 1.24
C ALA A 14 -11.80 6.60 -0.05
N GLU A 15 -11.60 7.62 -0.88
CA GLU A 15 -12.21 7.69 -2.22
C GLU A 15 -11.14 7.41 -3.27
N ALA A 16 -11.38 6.40 -4.11
CA ALA A 16 -10.54 6.10 -5.26
C ALA A 16 -10.77 7.15 -6.36
N ARG A 17 -9.70 7.67 -6.96
CA ARG A 17 -9.77 8.64 -8.07
C ARG A 17 -8.74 8.36 -9.15
N ILE A 18 -9.07 8.70 -10.39
CA ILE A 18 -8.15 8.63 -11.52
C ILE A 18 -7.34 9.91 -11.58
N LYS A 19 -6.05 9.82 -11.25
CA LYS A 19 -5.12 10.96 -11.35
C LYS A 19 -4.60 11.14 -12.76
N TYR A 20 -4.20 10.04 -13.40
CA TYR A 20 -3.70 10.05 -14.76
C TYR A 20 -4.56 9.14 -15.64
N PRO A 21 -5.26 9.68 -16.65
CA PRO A 21 -6.12 8.90 -17.54
C PRO A 21 -5.34 7.92 -18.42
N ILE A 22 -6.04 7.05 -19.15
CA ILE A 22 -5.40 6.25 -20.22
C ILE A 22 -4.98 7.22 -21.34
N PRO A 23 -3.71 7.23 -21.77
CA PRO A 23 -3.22 8.19 -22.76
C PRO A 23 -3.54 7.81 -24.22
N ILE A 24 -4.15 6.65 -24.45
CA ILE A 24 -4.43 6.08 -25.77
C ILE A 24 -5.93 5.78 -25.95
N GLY A 25 -6.39 5.79 -27.20
CA GLY A 25 -7.75 5.37 -27.54
C GLY A 25 -7.92 3.85 -27.41
N ILE A 26 -8.94 3.42 -26.65
CA ILE A 26 -9.26 2.00 -26.45
C ILE A 26 -10.61 1.58 -27.07
N SER A 27 -11.25 2.47 -27.84
CA SER A 27 -12.53 2.21 -28.48
C SER A 27 -12.47 0.97 -29.39
N GLY A 28 -13.44 0.07 -29.25
CA GLY A 28 -13.52 -1.19 -29.99
C GLY A 28 -12.43 -2.22 -29.67
N LYS A 29 -11.61 -2.00 -28.64
CA LYS A 29 -10.56 -2.96 -28.21
C LYS A 29 -11.08 -3.88 -27.11
N LYS A 30 -10.51 -5.08 -27.03
CA LYS A 30 -10.64 -5.93 -25.85
C LYS A 30 -9.57 -5.54 -24.85
N VAL A 31 -9.98 -5.16 -23.65
CA VAL A 31 -9.10 -4.61 -22.61
C VAL A 31 -9.08 -5.55 -21.40
N LEU A 32 -7.88 -5.87 -20.93
CA LEU A 32 -7.66 -6.54 -19.65
C LEU A 32 -7.06 -5.53 -18.67
N ILE A 33 -7.79 -5.21 -17.62
CA ILE A 33 -7.28 -4.41 -16.50
C ILE A 33 -6.63 -5.36 -15.50
N VAL A 34 -5.39 -5.06 -15.12
CA VAL A 34 -4.62 -5.88 -14.17
C VAL A 34 -4.29 -5.05 -12.95
N ASP A 35 -4.48 -5.64 -11.78
CA ASP A 35 -4.06 -5.09 -10.48
C ASP A 35 -3.38 -6.19 -9.66
N ASP A 36 -2.71 -5.86 -8.57
CA ASP A 36 -2.07 -6.87 -7.72
C ASP A 36 -3.08 -7.63 -6.84
N ILE A 37 -3.97 -6.90 -6.17
CA ILE A 37 -4.95 -7.44 -5.24
C ILE A 37 -6.31 -6.74 -5.35
N THR A 38 -7.38 -7.50 -5.13
CA THR A 38 -8.67 -6.90 -4.74
C THR A 38 -8.87 -7.03 -3.22
N ASP A 39 -8.93 -5.89 -2.52
CA ASP A 39 -9.27 -5.82 -1.09
C ASP A 39 -10.70 -5.33 -0.84
N THR A 40 -10.97 -4.03 -0.99
CA THR A 40 -12.33 -3.47 -0.93
C THR A 40 -13.07 -3.61 -2.27
N GLY A 41 -12.31 -3.56 -3.37
CA GLY A 41 -12.82 -3.59 -4.74
C GLY A 41 -12.95 -2.21 -5.41
N ASP A 42 -12.67 -1.12 -4.68
CA ASP A 42 -12.93 0.23 -5.16
C ASP A 42 -12.06 0.62 -6.37
N THR A 43 -10.77 0.25 -6.35
CA THR A 43 -9.83 0.52 -7.44
C THR A 43 -10.31 -0.08 -8.76
N LEU A 44 -10.66 -1.37 -8.77
CA LEU A 44 -11.12 -2.05 -9.99
C LEU A 44 -12.51 -1.57 -10.41
N SER A 45 -13.41 -1.31 -9.47
CA SER A 45 -14.74 -0.76 -9.77
C SER A 45 -14.63 0.56 -10.54
N LEU A 46 -13.81 1.49 -10.04
CA LEU A 46 -13.54 2.76 -10.71
C LEU A 46 -12.83 2.57 -12.06
N SER A 47 -11.83 1.69 -12.11
CA SER A 47 -11.03 1.45 -13.32
C SER A 47 -11.88 0.87 -14.45
N VAL A 48 -12.77 -0.07 -14.12
CA VAL A 48 -13.70 -0.69 -15.09
C VAL A 48 -14.71 0.34 -15.56
N ALA A 49 -15.34 1.10 -14.67
CA ALA A 49 -16.30 2.13 -15.04
C ALA A 49 -15.68 3.18 -15.98
N TYR A 50 -14.46 3.63 -15.68
CA TYR A 50 -13.73 4.55 -16.54
C TYR A 50 -13.31 3.94 -17.88
N ALA A 51 -12.82 2.69 -17.90
CA ALA A 51 -12.46 2.04 -19.14
C ALA A 51 -13.70 1.84 -20.03
N GLN A 52 -14.84 1.46 -19.46
CA GLN A 52 -16.11 1.30 -20.17
C GLN A 52 -16.58 2.62 -20.79
N SER A 53 -16.38 3.77 -20.14
CA SER A 53 -16.76 5.07 -20.71
C SER A 53 -15.96 5.46 -21.97
N LEU A 54 -14.91 4.70 -22.32
CA LEU A 54 -14.10 4.90 -23.52
C LEU A 54 -14.49 3.95 -24.67
N ASN A 55 -15.66 3.29 -24.57
CA ASN A 55 -16.25 2.41 -25.58
C ASN A 55 -15.39 1.23 -26.07
N PRO A 56 -14.72 0.46 -25.18
CA PRO A 56 -14.03 -0.77 -25.58
C PRO A 56 -15.04 -1.82 -26.08
N ALA A 57 -14.57 -2.79 -26.85
CA ALA A 57 -15.39 -3.94 -27.26
C ALA A 57 -15.63 -4.91 -26.09
N GLU A 58 -14.69 -4.99 -25.14
CA GLU A 58 -14.76 -5.87 -23.97
C GLU A 58 -13.84 -5.31 -22.86
N VAL A 59 -14.25 -5.44 -21.61
CA VAL A 59 -13.39 -5.17 -20.43
C VAL A 59 -13.44 -6.38 -19.52
N ARG A 60 -12.27 -6.92 -19.19
CA ARG A 60 -12.11 -7.95 -18.16
C ARG A 60 -11.05 -7.52 -17.15
N THR A 61 -11.01 -8.20 -16.02
CA THR A 61 -10.14 -7.90 -14.88
C THR A 61 -9.34 -9.13 -14.44
N ALA A 62 -8.08 -8.92 -14.06
CA ALA A 62 -7.25 -9.96 -13.50
C ALA A 62 -6.44 -9.44 -12.30
N VAL A 63 -6.33 -10.26 -11.25
CA VAL A 63 -5.47 -9.97 -10.10
C VAL A 63 -4.66 -11.18 -9.68
N LEU A 64 -3.57 -10.94 -8.93
CA LEU A 64 -2.83 -12.04 -8.31
C LEU A 64 -3.64 -12.63 -7.14
N GLN A 65 -4.16 -11.77 -6.25
CA GLN A 65 -4.96 -12.21 -5.10
C GLN A 65 -6.34 -11.54 -5.05
N HIS A 66 -7.37 -12.31 -4.72
CA HIS A 66 -8.72 -11.80 -4.49
C HIS A 66 -9.19 -12.07 -3.07
N LYS A 67 -9.39 -11.02 -2.27
CA LYS A 67 -9.95 -11.12 -0.92
C LYS A 67 -11.47 -11.18 -0.99
N THR A 68 -12.08 -12.13 -0.27
CA THR A 68 -13.54 -12.34 -0.30
C THR A 68 -14.35 -11.24 0.38
N CYS A 69 -13.69 -10.32 1.09
CA CYS A 69 -14.33 -9.11 1.60
C CYS A 69 -14.55 -8.04 0.52
N SER A 70 -13.93 -8.19 -0.66
CA SER A 70 -14.09 -7.27 -1.77
C SER A 70 -15.52 -7.27 -2.28
N SER A 71 -16.07 -6.07 -2.47
CA SER A 71 -17.36 -5.85 -3.14
C SER A 71 -17.27 -6.12 -4.66
N PHE A 72 -16.06 -6.09 -5.22
CA PHE A 72 -15.78 -6.39 -6.62
C PHE A 72 -15.17 -7.78 -6.77
N THR A 73 -15.74 -8.62 -7.63
CA THR A 73 -15.17 -9.93 -7.98
C THR A 73 -14.48 -9.85 -9.35
N PRO A 74 -13.16 -10.04 -9.44
CA PRO A 74 -12.45 -9.99 -10.72
C PRO A 74 -12.75 -11.23 -11.57
N ASP A 75 -12.67 -11.08 -12.90
CA ASP A 75 -12.90 -12.17 -13.85
C ASP A 75 -11.89 -13.30 -13.69
N PHE A 76 -10.66 -12.94 -13.32
CA PHE A 76 -9.56 -13.85 -13.09
C PHE A 76 -8.81 -13.50 -11.81
N TYR A 77 -8.47 -14.52 -11.03
CA TYR A 77 -7.55 -14.39 -9.90
C TYR A 77 -6.70 -15.64 -9.76
N ALA A 78 -5.41 -15.48 -9.43
CA ALA A 78 -4.53 -16.63 -9.21
C ALA A 78 -4.82 -17.31 -7.86
N GLN A 79 -5.17 -16.54 -6.84
CA GLN A 79 -5.47 -17.07 -5.51
C GLN A 79 -6.64 -16.33 -4.82
N LYS A 80 -7.56 -17.10 -4.25
CA LYS A 80 -8.64 -16.58 -3.39
C LYS A 80 -8.19 -16.53 -1.93
N ILE A 81 -8.40 -15.40 -1.27
CA ILE A 81 -8.05 -15.14 0.12
C ILE A 81 -9.34 -15.03 0.93
N VAL A 82 -9.67 -16.10 1.66
CA VAL A 82 -10.92 -16.20 2.45
C VAL A 82 -10.80 -15.48 3.80
N ARG A 83 -9.64 -15.62 4.45
CA ARG A 83 -9.33 -14.91 5.71
C ARG A 83 -8.41 -13.74 5.38
N TRP A 84 -8.85 -12.54 5.72
CA TRP A 84 -8.12 -11.31 5.46
C TRP A 84 -6.73 -11.38 6.10
N ARG A 85 -5.74 -10.93 5.34
CA ARG A 85 -4.35 -10.77 5.76
C ARG A 85 -3.74 -9.62 4.96
N TRP A 86 -2.79 -8.92 5.57
CA TRP A 86 -1.94 -8.00 4.81
C TRP A 86 -0.98 -8.81 3.94
N ILE A 87 -0.84 -8.45 2.67
CA ILE A 87 0.07 -9.11 1.72
C ILE A 87 1.13 -8.09 1.36
N ILE A 88 2.38 -8.38 1.72
CA ILE A 88 3.53 -7.54 1.37
C ILE A 88 4.07 -8.05 0.03
N TYR A 89 3.94 -7.25 -1.01
CA TYR A 89 4.53 -7.56 -2.31
C TYR A 89 5.99 -7.11 -2.37
N PRO A 90 6.83 -7.76 -3.19
CA PRO A 90 8.24 -7.37 -3.33
C PRO A 90 8.43 -5.89 -3.72
N TRP A 91 7.56 -5.35 -4.58
CA TRP A 91 7.62 -3.95 -5.02
C TRP A 91 7.08 -2.95 -3.99
N ALA A 92 6.29 -3.40 -3.01
CA ALA A 92 5.71 -2.56 -1.97
C ALA A 92 6.41 -2.71 -0.61
N ARG A 93 7.40 -3.60 -0.51
CA ARG A 93 8.03 -3.98 0.77
C ARG A 93 8.60 -2.79 1.55
N TYR A 94 9.31 -1.88 0.89
CA TYR A 94 9.88 -0.69 1.57
C TYR A 94 8.78 0.23 2.09
N GLU A 95 7.72 0.45 1.32
CA GLU A 95 6.57 1.28 1.71
C GLU A 95 5.81 0.66 2.89
N ASP A 96 5.48 -0.63 2.80
CA ASP A 96 4.77 -1.38 3.85
C ASP A 96 5.55 -1.39 5.17
N LEU A 97 6.84 -1.74 5.10
CA LEU A 97 7.71 -1.75 6.29
C LEU A 97 7.91 -0.33 6.83
N GLY A 98 8.01 0.69 5.97
CA GLY A 98 8.08 2.09 6.41
C GLY A 98 6.86 2.49 7.24
N GLY A 99 5.66 2.28 6.69
CA GLY A 99 4.41 2.59 7.40
C GLY A 99 4.20 1.76 8.67
N PHE A 100 4.71 0.53 8.73
CA PHE A 100 4.74 -0.26 9.95
C PHE A 100 5.75 0.26 10.97
N ALA A 101 6.91 0.75 10.52
CA ALA A 101 7.90 1.36 11.39
C ALA A 101 7.34 2.64 12.05
N GLU A 102 6.66 3.51 11.31
CA GLU A 102 5.98 4.68 11.87
C GLU A 102 4.94 4.28 12.94
N LYS A 103 4.12 3.25 12.68
CA LYS A 103 3.15 2.71 13.66
C LYS A 103 3.82 2.09 14.89
N ILE A 104 4.99 1.46 14.72
CA ILE A 104 5.80 0.93 15.82
C ILE A 104 6.33 2.07 16.68
N LEU A 105 6.87 3.11 16.04
CA LEU A 105 7.41 4.29 16.71
C LEU A 105 6.30 4.99 17.51
N GLY A 106 5.17 5.32 16.86
CA GLY A 106 4.13 6.16 17.47
C GLY A 106 4.75 7.44 18.03
N ASP A 107 4.40 7.79 19.27
CA ASP A 107 4.95 8.98 19.95
C ASP A 107 6.28 8.72 20.68
N ARG A 108 6.92 7.57 20.44
CA ARG A 108 8.12 7.13 21.18
C ARG A 108 9.38 7.31 20.33
N THR A 109 10.50 7.53 21.01
CA THR A 109 11.84 7.36 20.43
C THR A 109 12.33 5.95 20.70
N LEU A 110 12.66 5.18 19.65
CA LEU A 110 13.11 3.79 19.77
C LEU A 110 14.46 3.57 19.08
N GLU A 111 15.33 2.78 19.71
CA GLU A 111 16.53 2.25 19.07
C GLU A 111 16.17 1.17 18.05
N ILE A 112 17.06 0.94 17.07
CA ILE A 112 16.81 -0.01 15.98
C ILE A 112 16.52 -1.43 16.47
N THR A 113 17.25 -1.91 17.47
CA THR A 113 17.06 -3.24 18.06
C THR A 113 15.65 -3.43 18.62
N ARG A 114 15.07 -2.35 19.17
CA ARG A 114 13.70 -2.37 19.66
C ARG A 114 12.69 -2.35 18.52
N ILE A 115 12.93 -1.57 17.45
CA ILE A 115 12.06 -1.55 16.27
C ILE A 115 12.01 -2.94 15.62
N ILE A 116 13.16 -3.60 15.44
CA ILE A 116 13.24 -4.99 14.93
C ILE A 116 12.43 -5.96 15.81
N THR A 117 12.55 -5.82 17.14
CA THR A 117 11.80 -6.65 18.08
C THR A 117 10.29 -6.45 17.94
N GLU A 118 9.83 -5.19 17.80
CA GLU A 118 8.42 -4.88 17.63
C GLU A 118 7.87 -5.38 16.29
N PHE A 119 8.66 -5.37 15.20
CA PHE A 119 8.26 -6.00 13.93
C PHE A 119 7.94 -7.48 14.11
N LYS A 120 8.83 -8.21 14.81
CA LYS A 120 8.64 -9.63 15.07
C LYS A 120 7.42 -9.88 15.95
N VAL A 121 7.23 -9.08 17.01
CA VAL A 121 6.15 -9.29 17.98
C VAL A 121 4.78 -8.89 17.43
N ARG A 122 4.68 -7.77 16.71
CA ARG A 122 3.39 -7.24 16.24
C ARG A 122 2.93 -7.81 14.91
N TYR A 123 3.88 -8.10 14.02
CA TYR A 123 3.58 -8.45 12.63
C TYR A 123 4.14 -9.81 12.23
N GLU A 124 4.89 -10.49 13.10
CA GLU A 124 5.59 -11.75 12.80
C GLU A 124 6.57 -11.61 11.62
N ILE A 125 7.08 -10.39 11.40
CA ILE A 125 8.02 -10.08 10.32
C ILE A 125 9.43 -10.04 10.88
N MET A 126 10.33 -10.80 10.25
CA MET A 126 11.77 -10.65 10.46
C MET A 126 12.31 -9.64 9.44
N VAL A 127 12.85 -8.54 9.93
CA VAL A 127 13.48 -7.49 9.12
C VAL A 127 14.96 -7.46 9.47
N GLY A 128 15.82 -7.42 8.46
CA GLY A 128 17.26 -7.27 8.66
C GLY A 128 17.60 -5.86 9.14
N GLU A 129 18.61 -5.72 10.01
CA GLU A 129 19.01 -4.40 10.53
C GLU A 129 19.39 -3.42 9.43
N LYS A 130 20.17 -3.88 8.44
CA LYS A 130 20.56 -3.06 7.28
C LYS A 130 19.35 -2.58 6.47
N GLU A 131 18.42 -3.48 6.15
CA GLU A 131 17.19 -3.14 5.42
C GLU A 131 16.35 -2.12 6.20
N LEU A 132 16.21 -2.32 7.51
CA LEU A 132 15.46 -1.40 8.34
C LEU A 132 16.13 -0.03 8.45
N LEU A 133 17.47 0.03 8.54
CA LEU A 133 18.20 1.31 8.53
C LEU A 133 17.96 2.07 7.23
N GLU A 134 18.02 1.39 6.07
CA GLU A 134 17.75 2.02 4.77
C GLU A 134 16.32 2.58 4.71
N ILE A 135 15.34 1.84 5.21
CA ILE A 135 13.95 2.30 5.29
C ILE A 135 13.83 3.52 6.20
N LEU A 136 14.38 3.48 7.42
CA LEU A 136 14.31 4.58 8.37
C LEU A 136 15.04 5.83 7.86
N GLN A 137 16.17 5.66 7.17
CA GLN A 137 16.86 6.76 6.49
C GLN A 137 15.98 7.39 5.41
N GLY A 138 15.36 6.58 4.55
CA GLY A 138 14.43 7.08 3.53
C GLY A 138 13.25 7.86 4.11
N LEU A 139 12.64 7.35 5.20
CA LEU A 139 11.58 8.07 5.91
C LEU A 139 12.07 9.41 6.50
N ALA A 140 13.31 9.45 7.00
CA ALA A 140 13.91 10.69 7.52
C ALA A 140 14.22 11.70 6.41
N GLU A 141 14.67 11.24 5.25
CA GLU A 141 14.87 12.08 4.05
C GLU A 141 13.55 12.67 3.54
N MET A 142 12.44 11.91 3.64
CA MET A 142 11.08 12.38 3.36
C MET A 142 10.48 13.24 4.49
N ASN A 143 11.23 13.49 5.55
CA ASN A 143 10.83 14.31 6.69
C ASN A 143 9.61 13.74 7.48
N GLU A 144 9.39 12.44 7.42
CA GLU A 144 8.32 11.73 8.15
C GLU A 144 8.76 11.34 9.57
N ILE A 145 10.03 10.95 9.70
CA ILE A 145 10.67 10.63 10.98
C ILE A 145 11.98 11.41 11.15
N GLU A 146 12.59 11.29 12.32
CA GLU A 146 13.93 11.81 12.55
C GLU A 146 14.80 10.88 13.40
N ARG A 147 16.11 10.91 13.10
CA ARG A 147 17.14 10.31 13.94
C ARG A 147 17.42 11.24 15.12
N VAL A 148 17.31 10.71 16.33
CA VAL A 148 17.60 11.40 17.58
C VAL A 148 18.85 10.80 18.18
N GLU A 149 19.88 11.62 18.35
CA GLU A 149 21.14 11.23 18.96
C GLU A 149 21.33 12.00 20.27
N THR A 150 21.57 11.26 21.35
CA THR A 150 21.90 11.79 22.67
C THR A 150 23.17 11.10 23.15
N GLU A 151 23.78 11.61 24.22
CA GLU A 151 24.96 10.97 24.83
C GLU A 151 24.73 9.50 25.24
N LYS A 152 23.46 9.09 25.42
CA LYS A 152 23.09 7.76 25.94
C LYS A 152 22.50 6.82 24.90
N MET A 153 21.99 7.33 23.78
CA MET A 153 21.27 6.51 22.78
C MET A 153 21.22 7.15 21.40
N VAL A 154 21.12 6.29 20.39
CA VAL A 154 20.75 6.63 19.00
C VAL A 154 19.42 5.98 18.69
N GLY A 155 18.38 6.78 18.49
CA GLY A 155 17.03 6.31 18.19
C GLY A 155 16.37 7.03 17.03
N TRP A 156 15.16 6.60 16.74
CA TRP A 156 14.28 7.16 15.72
C TRP A 156 12.95 7.53 16.36
N ARG A 157 12.30 8.60 15.88
CA ARG A 157 10.93 8.97 16.28
C ARG A 157 10.18 9.59 15.11
N VAL A 158 8.85 9.50 15.12
CA VAL A 158 7.99 10.22 14.16
C VAL A 158 8.12 11.72 14.41
N LYS A 159 8.20 12.55 13.35
CA LYS A 159 8.15 14.00 13.51
C LYS A 159 6.71 14.42 13.88
N GLY A 160 6.59 15.26 14.91
CA GLY A 160 5.29 15.83 15.28
C GLY A 160 4.67 16.59 14.09
N LYS A 161 3.38 16.33 13.82
CA LYS A 161 2.59 17.10 12.85
C LYS A 161 2.34 18.53 13.31
#